data_AF-A0A960EV51-F1
#
_entry.id   AF-A0A960EV51-F1
#
_cell.length_a   1.000
_cell.length_b   1.000
_cell.length_c   1.000
_cell.angle_alpha   90.00
_cell.angle_beta   90.00
_cell.angle_gamma   90.00
#
_symmetry.space_group_name_H-M   'P 1'
#
loop_
_entity.id
_entity.type
_entity.pdbx_description
1 polymer ?
#
loop_
_entity_poly.entity_id
_entity_poly.type
_entity_poly.pdbx_seq_one_letter_code
_entity_poly.pdbx_strand_id
1 'polypeptide(L)'
;MRFDLAQDQMPTAWFNALPRLPEPLQPPLHPATREPVGPDDLSPLFPMALIGQEMAADPWIDIPGEVLDILKLWRPTPLVRATRLEQELGTPARIYFKDESV
;
A
#
# COMPACT_ATOMS: atom_id res chain seq x y z
N MET A 1 23.10 -1.66 -9.34
CA MET A 1 22.65 -3.08 -9.31
C MET A 1 21.13 -3.07 -9.19
N ARG A 2 20.43 -3.85 -10.02
CA ARG A 2 18.96 -3.91 -10.08
C ARG A 2 18.51 -5.33 -9.71
N PHE A 3 17.42 -5.43 -8.96
CA PHE A 3 16.80 -6.67 -8.54
C PHE A 3 15.34 -6.65 -9.01
N ASP A 4 15.01 -7.60 -9.87
CA ASP A 4 13.67 -7.77 -10.42
C ASP A 4 12.96 -8.93 -9.72
N LEU A 5 11.66 -8.78 -9.51
CA LEU A 5 10.79 -9.84 -9.03
C LEU A 5 10.04 -10.41 -10.23
N ALA A 6 9.92 -11.73 -10.33
CA ALA A 6 9.15 -12.33 -11.41
C ALA A 6 7.65 -12.06 -11.22
N GLN A 7 6.91 -11.94 -12.33
CA GLN A 7 5.50 -11.54 -12.30
C GLN A 7 4.60 -12.59 -11.60
N ASP A 8 4.98 -13.87 -11.69
CA ASP A 8 4.34 -14.99 -11.00
C ASP A 8 4.60 -15.02 -9.48
N GLN A 9 5.55 -14.21 -9.01
CA GLN A 9 5.84 -14.00 -7.59
C GLN A 9 5.21 -12.71 -7.04
N MET A 10 4.41 -12.00 -7.86
CA MET A 10 3.76 -10.77 -7.42
C MET A 10 2.75 -11.06 -6.29
N PRO A 11 2.71 -10.25 -5.23
CA PRO A 11 1.70 -10.39 -4.18
C PRO A 11 0.27 -10.32 -4.74
N THR A 12 -0.62 -11.13 -4.18
CA THR A 12 -2.04 -11.22 -4.60
C THR A 12 -2.99 -10.61 -3.57
N ALA A 13 -2.47 -10.07 -2.47
CA ALA A 13 -3.25 -9.43 -1.41
C ALA A 13 -2.54 -8.14 -0.95
N TRP A 14 -3.33 -7.13 -0.60
CA TRP A 14 -2.86 -5.97 0.16
C TRP A 14 -2.66 -6.35 1.62
N PHE A 15 -1.60 -5.81 2.23
CA PHE A 15 -1.37 -5.93 3.65
C PHE A 15 -2.04 -4.77 4.39
N ASN A 16 -2.93 -5.08 5.32
CA ASN A 16 -3.54 -4.10 6.21
C ASN A 16 -2.74 -4.01 7.52
N ALA A 17 -2.18 -2.84 7.79
CA ALA A 17 -1.38 -2.62 8.99
C ALA A 17 -2.22 -2.43 10.25
N LEU A 18 -3.50 -2.04 10.14
CA LEU A 18 -4.36 -1.68 11.28
C LEU A 18 -4.40 -2.75 12.38
N PRO A 19 -4.56 -4.06 12.09
CA PRO A 19 -4.63 -5.10 13.12
C PRO A 19 -3.29 -5.35 13.83
N ARG A 20 -2.20 -4.76 13.35
CA ARG A 20 -0.84 -4.88 13.91
C ARG A 20 -0.41 -3.64 14.68
N LEU A 21 -1.23 -2.59 14.71
CA LEU A 21 -0.92 -1.40 15.48
C LEU A 21 -1.03 -1.70 16.99
N PRO A 22 -0.18 -1.07 17.82
CA PRO A 22 -0.23 -1.28 19.27
C PRO A 22 -1.53 -0.76 19.90
N GLU A 23 -2.13 0.26 19.29
CA GLU A 23 -3.40 0.86 19.69
C GLU A 23 -4.23 1.14 18.42
N PRO A 24 -5.57 1.08 18.50
CA PRO A 24 -6.43 1.35 17.36
C PRO A 24 -6.35 2.82 16.95
N LEU A 25 -6.42 3.08 15.64
CA LEU A 25 -6.55 4.45 15.14
C LEU A 25 -7.90 5.04 15.57
N GLN A 26 -7.88 6.33 15.87
CA GLN A 26 -9.13 7.07 16.09
C GLN A 26 -9.91 7.16 14.76
N PRO A 27 -11.24 6.98 14.79
CA PRO A 27 -12.03 7.07 13.59
C PRO A 27 -12.02 8.51 13.03
N PRO A 28 -12.15 8.68 11.71
CA PRO A 28 -12.37 10.00 11.14
C PRO A 28 -13.67 10.59 11.71
N LEU A 29 -13.71 11.91 11.90
CA LEU A 29 -14.89 12.60 12.40
C LEU A 29 -15.60 13.35 11.28
N HIS A 30 -16.93 13.32 11.29
CA HIS A 30 -17.74 14.08 10.36
C HIS A 30 -17.56 15.58 10.63
N PRO A 31 -17.26 16.41 9.60
CA PRO A 31 -16.84 17.80 9.80
C PRO A 31 -17.89 18.69 10.47
N ALA A 32 -19.18 18.39 10.28
CA ALA A 32 -20.28 19.16 10.89
C ALA A 32 -20.63 18.71 12.32
N THR A 33 -20.82 17.41 12.55
CA THR A 33 -21.29 16.86 13.83
C THR A 33 -20.16 16.59 14.81
N ARG A 34 -18.93 16.42 14.30
CA ARG A 34 -17.74 15.96 15.04
C ARG A 34 -17.88 14.57 15.66
N GLU A 35 -18.85 13.80 15.21
CA GLU A 35 -19.02 12.39 15.58
C GLU A 35 -18.24 11.49 14.61
N PRO A 36 -17.86 10.26 15.00
CA PRO A 36 -17.23 9.29 14.11
C PRO A 36 -18.03 9.06 12.83
N VAL A 37 -17.37 9.07 11.66
CA VAL A 37 -18.03 8.79 10.37
C VAL A 37 -18.43 7.32 10.26
N GLY A 38 -19.63 7.10 9.73
CA GLY A 38 -20.10 5.77 9.32
C GLY A 38 -19.99 5.54 7.80
N PRO A 39 -20.29 4.32 7.33
CA PRO A 39 -20.33 4.01 5.90
C PRO A 39 -21.29 4.91 5.11
N ASP A 40 -22.43 5.28 5.69
CA ASP A 40 -23.43 6.12 5.03
C ASP A 40 -22.90 7.53 4.75
N ASP A 41 -22.06 8.07 5.65
CA ASP A 41 -21.41 9.38 5.47
C ASP A 41 -20.37 9.36 4.33
N LEU A 42 -19.78 8.20 4.05
CA LEU A 42 -18.77 8.01 3.01
C LEU A 42 -19.36 7.61 1.66
N SER A 43 -20.57 7.03 1.65
CA SER A 43 -21.26 6.55 0.45
C SER A 43 -21.43 7.57 -0.69
N PRO A 44 -21.58 8.90 -0.44
CA PRO A 44 -21.65 9.89 -1.51
C PRO A 44 -20.29 10.18 -2.16
N LEU A 45 -19.19 9.79 -1.52
CA LEU A 45 -17.81 10.14 -1.91
C LEU A 45 -17.07 8.97 -2.53
N PHE A 46 -17.33 7.75 -2.04
CA PHE A 46 -16.54 6.57 -2.39
C PHE A 46 -17.42 5.38 -2.79
N PRO A 47 -16.96 4.53 -3.72
CA PRO A 47 -17.58 3.24 -3.98
C PRO A 47 -17.62 2.35 -2.73
N MET A 48 -18.68 1.55 -2.59
CA MET A 48 -18.84 0.63 -1.44
C MET A 48 -17.66 -0.31 -1.23
N ALA A 49 -16.97 -0.72 -2.30
CA ALA A 49 -15.78 -1.56 -2.19
C ALA A 49 -14.62 -0.86 -1.44
N LEU A 50 -14.42 0.44 -1.67
CA LEU A 50 -13.40 1.22 -0.97
C LEU A 50 -13.80 1.46 0.50
N ILE A 51 -15.08 1.74 0.74
CA ILE A 51 -15.61 1.90 2.10
C ILE A 51 -15.45 0.61 2.90
N GLY A 52 -15.72 -0.55 2.28
CA GLY A 52 -15.50 -1.86 2.90
C GLY A 52 -14.04 -2.09 3.29
N GLN A 53 -13.08 -1.68 2.44
CA GLN A 53 -11.65 -1.78 2.76
C GLN A 53 -11.24 -0.85 3.91
N GLU A 54 -11.75 0.38 3.95
CA GLU A 54 -11.47 1.34 5.03
C GLU A 54 -11.94 0.82 6.40
N MET A 55 -13.04 0.08 6.42
CA MET A 55 -13.61 -0.52 7.63
C MET A 55 -13.04 -1.92 7.95
N ALA A 56 -12.14 -2.46 7.12
CA ALA A 56 -11.68 -3.84 7.26
C ALA A 56 -10.70 -4.01 8.43
N ALA A 57 -10.90 -5.09 9.19
CA ALA A 57 -10.01 -5.52 10.28
C ALA A 57 -9.14 -6.74 9.90
N ASP A 58 -9.28 -7.24 8.67
CA ASP A 58 -8.48 -8.36 8.18
C ASP A 58 -7.04 -7.89 7.87
N PRO A 59 -6.00 -8.64 8.27
CA PRO A 59 -4.60 -8.28 8.01
C PRO A 59 -4.20 -8.41 6.54
N TRP A 60 -4.98 -9.15 5.75
CA TRP A 60 -4.77 -9.37 4.32
C TRP A 60 -6.09 -9.17 3.60
N ILE A 61 -6.07 -8.36 2.54
CA ILE A 61 -7.24 -8.07 1.71
C ILE A 61 -6.87 -8.51 0.29
N ASP A 62 -7.59 -9.49 -0.25
CA ASP A 62 -7.32 -9.99 -1.59
C ASP A 62 -7.44 -8.89 -2.64
N ILE A 63 -6.47 -8.83 -3.56
CA ILE A 63 -6.52 -7.94 -4.71
C ILE A 63 -7.50 -8.56 -5.71
N PRO A 64 -8.58 -7.85 -6.11
CA PRO A 64 -9.50 -8.37 -7.10
C PRO A 64 -8.77 -8.77 -8.39
N GLY A 65 -9.17 -9.89 -9.00
CA GLY A 65 -8.47 -10.45 -10.17
C GLY A 65 -8.27 -9.44 -11.31
N GLU A 66 -9.30 -8.65 -11.63
CA GLU A 66 -9.23 -7.60 -12.66
C GLU A 66 -8.21 -6.50 -12.31
N VAL A 67 -8.10 -6.14 -11.03
CA VAL A 67 -7.10 -5.17 -10.55
C VAL A 67 -5.71 -5.77 -10.67
N LEU A 68 -5.53 -7.03 -10.30
CA LEU A 68 -4.26 -7.74 -10.41
C LEU A 68 -3.80 -7.83 -11.88
N ASP A 69 -4.71 -8.11 -12.80
CA ASP A 69 -4.43 -8.19 -14.24
C ASP A 69 -4.02 -6.83 -14.83
N ILE A 70 -4.62 -5.74 -14.35
CA ILE A 70 -4.16 -4.39 -14.69
C ILE A 70 -2.78 -4.12 -14.11
N LEU A 71 -2.54 -4.43 -12.83
CA LEU A 71 -1.25 -4.20 -12.18
C LEU A 71 -0.10 -4.92 -12.90
N LYS A 72 -0.34 -6.14 -13.39
CA LYS A 72 0.63 -6.94 -14.16
C LYS A 72 1.18 -6.21 -15.40
N LEU A 73 0.49 -5.20 -15.94
CA LEU A 73 0.97 -4.46 -17.11
C LEU A 73 2.29 -3.70 -16.85
N TRP A 74 2.55 -3.28 -15.61
CA TRP A 74 3.77 -2.54 -15.22
C TRP A 74 4.39 -2.97 -13.88
N ARG A 75 3.74 -3.88 -13.14
CA ARG A 75 4.26 -4.47 -11.91
C ARG A 75 4.84 -5.87 -12.16
N PRO A 76 5.81 -6.30 -11.34
CA PRO A 76 6.41 -5.60 -10.20
C PRO A 76 7.53 -4.63 -10.61
N THR A 77 7.66 -3.55 -9.85
CA THR A 77 8.73 -2.55 -10.01
C THR A 77 10.05 -3.06 -9.39
N PRO A 78 11.21 -2.66 -9.91
CA PRO A 78 12.49 -3.16 -9.42
C PRO A 78 12.87 -2.56 -8.05
N LEU A 79 13.72 -3.30 -7.33
CA LEU A 79 14.51 -2.76 -6.23
C LEU A 79 15.90 -2.43 -6.76
N VAL A 80 16.41 -1.24 -6.49
CA VAL A 80 17.70 -0.78 -7.05
C VAL A 80 18.64 -0.39 -5.92
N ARG A 81 19.90 -0.83 -6.00
CA ARG A 81 20.96 -0.42 -5.08
C ARG A 81 21.68 0.82 -5.61
N ALA A 82 21.70 1.88 -4.81
CA ALA A 82 22.26 3.18 -5.15
C ALA A 82 23.79 3.26 -4.89
N THR A 83 24.59 2.43 -5.56
CA THR A 83 26.04 2.31 -5.28
C THR A 83 26.83 3.60 -5.47
N ARG A 84 26.44 4.46 -6.41
CA ARG A 84 27.08 5.78 -6.60
C ARG A 84 26.79 6.73 -5.43
N LEU A 85 25.57 6.67 -4.89
CA LEU A 85 25.22 7.44 -3.69
C LEU A 85 25.96 6.91 -2.46
N GLU A 86 26.10 5.59 -2.32
CA GLU A 86 26.92 4.98 -1.25
C GLU A 86 28.37 5.48 -1.30
N GLN A 87 28.96 5.55 -2.51
CA GLN A 87 30.33 6.04 -2.73
C GLN A 87 30.46 7.53 -2.40
N GLU A 88 29.55 8.37 -2.89
CA GLU A 88 29.55 9.82 -2.64
C GLU A 88 29.44 10.13 -1.14
N LEU A 89 28.62 9.36 -0.41
CA LEU A 89 28.43 9.53 1.03
C LEU A 89 29.55 8.89 1.88
N GLY A 90 30.42 8.06 1.28
CA GLY A 90 31.43 7.29 2.03
C GLY A 90 30.84 6.37 3.11
N THR A 91 29.59 5.92 2.95
CA THR A 91 28.87 5.17 3.99
C THR A 91 29.15 3.67 3.92
N PRO A 92 29.27 2.97 5.07
CA PRO A 92 29.30 1.51 5.08
C PRO A 92 27.91 0.89 4.86
N ALA A 93 26.84 1.69 4.93
CA ALA A 93 25.48 1.22 4.72
C ALA A 93 25.23 0.87 3.24
N ARG A 94 24.30 -0.06 3.02
CA ARG A 94 23.78 -0.34 1.67
C ARG A 94 22.48 0.42 1.49
N ILE A 95 22.36 1.19 0.42
CA ILE A 95 21.20 2.02 0.13
C ILE A 95 20.43 1.39 -1.02
N TYR A 96 19.17 1.05 -0.76
CA TYR A 96 18.24 0.54 -1.75
C TYR A 96 17.04 1.48 -1.85
N PHE A 97 16.50 1.63 -3.05
CA PHE A 97 15.24 2.30 -3.29
C PHE A 97 14.32 1.41 -4.12
N LYS A 98 13.04 1.46 -3.79
CA LYS A 98 11.97 0.83 -4.56
C LYS A 98 11.59 1.79 -5.68
N ASP A 99 11.87 1.42 -6.92
CA ASP A 99 11.73 2.31 -8.07
C ASP A 99 10.31 2.26 -8.63
N GLU A 100 9.44 3.11 -8.07
CA GLU A 100 8.03 3.21 -8.45
C GLU A 100 7.80 4.08 -9.71
N SER A 101 8.86 4.54 -10.37
CA SER A 101 8.78 5.48 -11.51
C SER A 101 8.66 4.81 -12.88
N VAL A 102 8.75 3.48 -12.93
CA VAL A 102 8.71 2.67 -14.15
C VAL A 102 7.32 2.21 -14.54
#